data_AF-A0A7V8Y793-F1
#
_entry.id   AF-A0A7V8Y793-F1
#
_cell.length_a   1.000
_cell.length_b   1.000
_cell.length_c   1.000
_cell.angle_alpha   90.00
_cell.angle_beta   90.00
_cell.angle_gamma   90.00
#
_symmetry.space_group_name_H-M   'P 1'
#
loop_
_entity.id
_entity.type
_entity.pdbx_description
1 polymer ?
#
loop_
_entity_poly.entity_id
_entity_poly.type
_entity_poly.pdbx_seq_one_letter_code
_entity_poly.pdbx_strand_id
1 'polypeptide(L)'
;MLLDRAFRLTFRNFSTLFLIVATIVVPLHLIFSFYFRDVVAVSELHSAIEDLPGYLQVKGVKAREIRVYRSAFLALSAAELALIPALAAATRRALETDARGLVPTATGAWKGLRELRLPRPGSWTTVAVATGCSLLLGALVEVAGSTLLQPVPETSLWIAQGLVQGLSRSLAAPFALTALVVGQEIKGKGVLASTM
;
A
#
# COMPACT_ATOMS: atom_id res chain seq x y z
N MET A 1 10.82 -18.20 -14.31
CA MET A 1 9.91 -18.59 -13.20
C MET A 1 8.82 -17.52 -13.04
N LEU A 2 7.66 -17.87 -12.47
CA LEU A 2 6.54 -16.94 -12.25
C LEU A 2 6.94 -15.67 -11.47
N LEU A 3 7.73 -15.85 -10.41
CA LEU A 3 8.23 -14.76 -9.57
C LEU A 3 9.14 -13.80 -10.33
N ASP A 4 10.12 -14.32 -11.08
CA ASP A 4 11.02 -13.52 -11.92
C ASP A 4 10.25 -12.71 -12.96
N ARG A 5 9.25 -13.31 -13.62
CA ARG A 5 8.37 -12.59 -14.56
C ARG A 5 7.61 -11.47 -13.85
N ALA A 6 7.07 -11.71 -12.66
CA ALA A 6 6.36 -10.71 -11.89
C ALA A 6 7.27 -9.53 -11.51
N PHE A 7 8.49 -9.79 -11.04
CA PHE A 7 9.43 -8.73 -10.70
C PHE A 7 9.88 -7.94 -11.92
N ARG A 8 10.22 -8.60 -13.03
CA ARG A 8 10.57 -7.90 -14.28
C ARG A 8 9.45 -6.99 -14.77
N LEU A 9 8.20 -7.45 -14.73
CA LEU A 9 7.04 -6.65 -15.10
C LEU A 9 6.81 -5.48 -14.12
N THR A 10 7.03 -5.71 -12.83
CA THR A 10 6.94 -4.67 -11.80
C THR A 10 7.96 -3.58 -12.06
N PHE A 11 9.24 -3.93 -12.26
CA PHE A 11 10.29 -2.95 -12.52
C PHE A 11 10.08 -2.20 -13.83
N ARG A 12 9.71 -2.91 -14.91
CA ARG A 12 9.44 -2.29 -16.22
C ARG A 12 8.32 -1.25 -16.15
N ASN A 13 7.30 -1.49 -15.34
CA ASN A 13 6.10 -0.65 -15.23
C ASN A 13 6.03 0.12 -13.91
N PHE A 14 7.14 0.24 -13.19
CA PHE A 14 7.14 0.63 -11.77
C PHE A 14 6.46 1.98 -11.56
N SER A 15 6.83 3.00 -12.33
CA SER A 15 6.26 4.35 -12.20
C SER A 15 4.74 4.36 -12.35
N THR A 16 4.21 3.61 -13.33
CA THR A 16 2.77 3.53 -13.56
C THR A 16 2.06 2.80 -12.43
N LEU A 17 2.61 1.66 -11.99
CA LEU A 17 2.04 0.87 -10.89
C LEU A 17 2.09 1.61 -9.55
N PHE A 18 3.21 2.30 -9.28
CA PHE A 18 3.37 3.19 -8.15
C PHE A 18 2.31 4.29 -8.18
N LEU A 19 2.13 4.98 -9.30
CA LEU A 19 1.14 6.05 -9.42
C LEU A 19 -0.30 5.53 -9.22
N ILE A 20 -0.63 4.34 -9.73
CA ILE A 20 -1.93 3.71 -9.48
C ILE A 20 -2.18 3.60 -7.97
N VAL A 21 -1.24 3.02 -7.22
CA VAL A 21 -1.42 2.85 -5.77
C VAL A 21 -1.38 4.20 -5.03
N ALA A 22 -0.39 5.03 -5.33
CA ALA A 22 -0.15 6.30 -4.67
C ALA A 22 -1.34 7.27 -4.79
N THR A 23 -2.07 7.25 -5.90
CA THR A 23 -3.25 8.11 -6.11
C THR A 23 -4.34 7.91 -5.05
N ILE A 24 -4.40 6.73 -4.42
CA ILE A 24 -5.37 6.45 -3.35
C ILE A 24 -4.68 6.42 -1.98
N VAL A 25 -3.59 5.67 -1.87
CA VAL A 25 -2.96 5.36 -0.57
C VAL A 25 -2.33 6.61 0.06
N VAL A 26 -1.66 7.47 -0.72
CA VAL A 26 -1.02 8.67 -0.17
C VAL A 26 -2.06 9.66 0.40
N PRO A 27 -3.12 10.06 -0.34
CA PRO A 27 -4.18 10.90 0.23
C PRO A 27 -4.84 10.29 1.47
N LEU A 28 -5.07 8.98 1.46
CA LEU A 28 -5.70 8.28 2.59
C LEU A 28 -4.87 8.39 3.87
N HIS A 29 -3.55 8.15 3.78
CA HIS A 29 -2.62 8.29 4.91
C HIS A 29 -2.42 9.75 5.34
N LEU A 30 -2.45 10.70 4.40
CA LEU A 30 -2.41 12.13 4.72
C LEU A 30 -3.66 12.57 5.48
N ILE A 31 -4.85 12.17 5.05
CA ILE A 31 -6.12 12.47 5.73
C ILE A 31 -6.12 11.84 7.13
N PHE A 32 -5.69 10.58 7.24
CA PHE A 32 -5.56 9.89 8.52
C PHE A 32 -4.62 10.65 9.48
N SER A 33 -3.42 11.02 8.99
CA SER A 33 -2.42 11.73 9.79
C SER A 33 -2.88 13.13 10.16
N PHE A 34 -3.63 13.81 9.30
CA PHE A 34 -4.25 15.10 9.59
C PHE A 34 -5.30 14.99 10.70
N TYR A 35 -6.19 13.99 10.62
CA TYR A 35 -7.24 13.79 11.62
C TYR A 35 -6.66 13.51 13.02
N PHE A 36 -5.54 12.79 13.07
CA PHE A 36 -4.83 12.45 14.31
C PHE A 36 -3.55 13.28 14.53
N ARG A 37 -3.47 14.49 13.97
CA ARG A 37 -2.25 15.31 13.99
C ARG A 37 -1.68 15.52 15.41
N ASP A 38 -2.56 15.71 16.39
CA ASP A 38 -2.16 15.97 17.78
C ASP A 38 -1.56 14.71 18.41
N VAL A 39 -2.12 13.53 18.09
CA VAL A 39 -1.58 12.22 18.50
C VAL A 39 -0.24 11.95 17.82
N VAL A 40 -0.09 12.30 16.53
CA VAL A 40 1.18 12.15 15.79
C VAL A 40 2.27 13.04 16.38
N ALA A 41 1.93 14.28 16.75
CA ALA A 41 2.87 15.24 17.36
C ALA A 41 3.46 14.76 18.70
N VAL A 42 2.79 13.84 19.39
CA VAL A 42 3.26 13.23 20.65
C VAL A 42 3.69 11.78 20.49
N SER A 43 4.00 11.33 19.26
CA SER A 43 4.36 9.93 18.95
C SER A 43 5.47 9.36 19.83
N GLU A 44 6.50 10.14 20.12
CA GLU A 44 7.62 9.73 21.00
C GLU A 44 7.19 9.53 22.46
N LEU A 45 6.08 10.15 22.88
CA LEU A 45 5.56 10.10 24.25
C LEU A 45 4.42 9.08 24.40
N HIS A 46 4.06 8.32 23.37
CA HIS A 46 2.90 7.42 23.43
C HIS A 46 2.98 6.42 24.59
N SER A 47 4.14 5.81 24.84
CA SER A 47 4.33 4.90 25.96
C SER A 47 4.10 5.59 27.31
N ALA A 48 4.72 6.74 27.51
CA ALA A 48 4.57 7.54 28.73
C ALA A 48 3.12 8.00 28.95
N ILE A 49 2.40 8.36 27.88
CA ILE A 49 0.99 8.79 27.96
C ILE A 49 0.06 7.61 28.30
N GLU A 50 0.38 6.40 27.84
CA GLU A 50 -0.40 5.19 28.15
C GLU A 50 -0.31 4.80 29.63
N ASP A 51 0.82 5.10 30.30
CA ASP A 51 1.04 4.84 31.73
C ASP A 51 0.38 5.88 32.65
N LEU A 52 -0.06 7.02 32.10
CA LEU A 52 -0.71 8.06 32.90
C LEU A 52 -2.14 7.66 33.30
N PRO A 53 -2.59 8.05 34.50
CA PRO A 53 -4.00 8.01 34.87
C PRO A 53 -4.88 8.68 33.80
N GLY A 54 -5.99 8.03 33.41
CA GLY A 54 -6.76 8.42 32.21
C GLY A 54 -7.43 9.81 32.22
N TYR A 55 -7.38 10.54 33.34
CA TYR A 55 -7.81 11.94 33.43
C TYR A 55 -6.69 12.93 33.09
N LEU A 56 -5.42 12.51 33.09
CA LEU A 56 -4.28 13.32 32.68
C LEU A 56 -4.10 13.30 31.16
N GLN A 57 -3.49 14.37 30.65
CA GLN A 57 -3.24 14.56 29.23
C GLN A 57 -1.89 15.24 29.01
N VAL A 58 -1.22 14.92 27.91
CA VAL A 58 0.03 15.56 27.49
C VAL A 58 -0.21 16.25 26.16
N LYS A 59 -0.01 17.57 26.09
CA LYS A 59 -0.33 18.40 24.91
C LYS A 59 -1.75 18.16 24.37
N GLY A 60 -2.71 17.95 25.27
CA GLY A 60 -4.11 17.69 24.93
C GLY A 60 -4.44 16.23 24.58
N VAL A 61 -3.45 15.35 24.52
CA VAL A 61 -3.64 13.94 24.14
C VAL A 61 -3.78 13.04 25.37
N LYS A 62 -4.81 12.17 25.36
CA LYS A 62 -5.09 11.18 26.41
C LYS A 62 -4.77 9.75 25.94
N ALA A 63 -4.56 8.82 26.87
CA ALA A 63 -4.40 7.40 26.56
C ALA A 63 -5.57 6.81 25.72
N ARG A 64 -6.79 7.33 25.89
CA ARG A 64 -7.95 6.94 25.07
C ARG A 64 -7.76 7.29 23.60
N GLU A 65 -7.19 8.46 23.31
CA GLU A 65 -7.00 8.93 21.93
C GLU A 65 -5.93 8.10 21.21
N ILE A 66 -4.89 7.66 21.92
CA ILE A 66 -3.89 6.71 21.39
C ILE A 66 -4.57 5.37 21.03
N ARG A 67 -5.46 4.85 21.87
CA ARG A 67 -6.23 3.63 21.54
C ARG A 67 -7.14 3.82 20.32
N VAL A 68 -7.82 4.96 20.24
CA VAL A 68 -8.67 5.30 19.08
C VAL A 68 -7.81 5.38 17.82
N TYR A 69 -6.67 6.07 17.88
CA TYR A 69 -5.69 6.13 16.80
C TYR A 69 -5.27 4.73 16.32
N ARG A 70 -4.89 3.83 17.23
CA ARG A 70 -4.52 2.43 16.88
C ARG A 70 -5.68 1.69 16.21
N SER A 71 -6.90 1.80 16.76
CA SER A 71 -8.07 1.14 16.17
C SER A 71 -8.42 1.70 14.78
N ALA A 72 -8.30 3.01 14.60
CA ALA A 72 -8.55 3.66 13.32
C ALA A 72 -7.47 3.31 12.29
N PHE A 73 -6.21 3.14 12.71
CA PHE A 73 -5.14 2.64 11.86
C PHE A 73 -5.40 1.21 11.38
N LEU A 74 -5.91 0.32 12.26
CA LEU A 74 -6.33 -1.02 11.86
C LEU A 74 -7.49 -0.99 10.85
N ALA A 75 -8.47 -0.11 11.07
CA ALA A 75 -9.57 0.08 10.14
C ALA A 75 -9.10 0.60 8.77
N LEU A 76 -8.12 1.52 8.78
CA LEU A 76 -7.44 2.02 7.59
C LEU A 76 -6.76 0.88 6.83
N SER A 77 -5.95 0.07 7.50
CA SER A 77 -5.31 -1.10 6.87
C SER A 77 -6.33 -2.10 6.32
N ALA A 78 -7.44 -2.33 7.02
CA ALA A 78 -8.52 -3.17 6.51
C ALA A 78 -9.16 -2.59 5.24
N ALA A 79 -9.35 -1.26 5.18
CA ALA A 79 -9.82 -0.57 3.99
C ALA A 79 -8.82 -0.71 2.82
N GLU A 80 -7.51 -0.62 3.08
CA GLU A 80 -6.48 -0.87 2.05
C GLU A 80 -6.54 -2.30 1.50
N LEU A 81 -6.72 -3.29 2.37
CA LEU A 81 -6.90 -4.68 1.93
C LEU A 81 -8.16 -4.85 1.07
N ALA A 82 -9.24 -4.14 1.40
CA ALA A 82 -10.47 -4.13 0.61
C ALA A 82 -10.28 -3.49 -0.78
N LEU A 83 -9.27 -2.63 -0.97
CA LEU A 83 -8.92 -2.04 -2.27
C LEU A 83 -8.12 -2.98 -3.19
N ILE A 84 -7.58 -4.09 -2.68
CA ILE A 84 -6.76 -5.03 -3.47
C ILE A 84 -7.45 -5.47 -4.78
N PRO A 85 -8.74 -5.83 -4.82
CA PRO A 85 -9.39 -6.22 -6.08
C PRO A 85 -9.39 -5.10 -7.13
N ALA A 86 -9.64 -3.86 -6.72
CA ALA A 86 -9.62 -2.70 -7.62
C ALA A 86 -8.21 -2.40 -8.12
N LEU A 87 -7.22 -2.41 -7.22
CA LEU A 87 -5.81 -2.20 -7.57
C LEU A 87 -5.26 -3.33 -8.46
N ALA A 88 -5.68 -4.57 -8.23
CA ALA A 88 -5.32 -5.70 -9.08
C ALA A 88 -5.93 -5.57 -10.48
N ALA A 89 -7.19 -5.12 -10.59
CA ALA A 89 -7.82 -4.87 -11.89
C ALA A 89 -7.13 -3.75 -12.67
N ALA A 90 -6.75 -2.65 -11.99
CA ALA A 90 -5.97 -1.57 -12.60
C ALA A 90 -4.56 -2.03 -13.02
N THR A 91 -3.88 -2.78 -12.14
CA THR A 91 -2.55 -3.37 -12.43
C THR A 91 -2.61 -4.28 -13.65
N ARG A 92 -3.60 -5.17 -13.72
CA ARG A 92 -3.83 -6.04 -14.88
C ARG A 92 -3.98 -5.24 -16.16
N ARG A 93 -4.80 -4.18 -16.15
CA ARG A 93 -5.00 -3.34 -17.33
C ARG A 93 -3.70 -2.66 -17.79
N ALA A 94 -2.88 -2.19 -16.84
CA ALA A 94 -1.58 -1.60 -17.15
C ALA A 94 -0.65 -2.63 -17.83
N LEU A 95 -0.56 -3.84 -17.27
CA LEU A 95 0.27 -4.92 -17.82
C LEU A 95 -0.22 -5.40 -19.20
N GLU A 96 -1.53 -5.49 -19.40
CA GLU A 96 -2.12 -5.83 -20.71
C GLU A 96 -1.86 -4.76 -21.77
N THR A 97 -1.83 -3.48 -21.36
CA THR A 97 -1.52 -2.36 -22.25
C THR A 97 -0.05 -2.39 -22.70
N ASP A 98 0.85 -2.61 -21.75
CA ASP A 98 2.28 -2.81 -21.99
C ASP A 98 2.56 -4.05 -22.86
N ALA A 99 1.83 -5.15 -22.64
CA ALA A 99 1.94 -6.36 -23.46
C ALA A 99 1.51 -6.16 -24.93
N ARG A 100 0.68 -5.14 -25.22
CA ARG A 100 0.31 -4.75 -26.59
C ARG A 100 1.31 -3.77 -27.22
N GLY A 101 2.40 -3.43 -26.54
CA GLY A 101 3.40 -2.47 -27.00
C GLY A 101 2.97 -1.01 -26.85
N LEU A 102 1.92 -0.72 -26.08
CA LEU A 102 1.46 0.64 -25.81
C LEU A 102 2.02 1.12 -24.46
N VAL A 103 2.19 2.44 -24.31
CA VAL A 103 2.66 3.03 -23.04
C VAL A 103 1.54 2.98 -21.99
N PRO A 104 1.72 2.28 -20.86
CA PRO A 104 0.70 2.18 -19.83
C PRO A 104 0.63 3.47 -19.01
N THR A 105 -0.56 4.03 -18.88
CA THR A 105 -0.82 5.24 -18.07
C THR A 105 -1.65 4.91 -16.84
N ALA A 106 -1.41 5.61 -15.73
CA ALA A 106 -2.17 5.39 -14.49
C ALA A 106 -3.66 5.69 -14.68
N THR A 107 -4.00 6.77 -15.39
CA THR A 107 -5.39 7.13 -15.72
C THR A 107 -6.06 6.08 -16.63
N GLY A 108 -5.32 5.53 -17.59
CA GLY A 108 -5.79 4.46 -18.45
C GLY A 108 -6.02 3.14 -17.70
N ALA A 109 -5.18 2.85 -16.71
CA ALA A 109 -5.26 1.65 -15.89
C ALA A 109 -6.56 1.59 -15.06
N TRP A 110 -7.02 2.72 -14.53
CA TRP A 110 -8.28 2.80 -13.77
C TRP A 110 -9.52 2.43 -14.60
N LYS A 111 -9.46 2.45 -15.94
CA LYS A 111 -10.54 1.90 -16.78
C LYS A 111 -10.76 0.40 -16.55
N GLY A 112 -9.74 -0.31 -16.04
CA GLY A 112 -9.81 -1.72 -15.66
C GLY A 112 -10.81 -2.02 -14.54
N LEU A 113 -11.26 -1.01 -13.78
CA LEU A 113 -12.29 -1.20 -12.74
C LEU A 113 -13.63 -1.67 -13.31
N ARG A 114 -13.90 -1.42 -14.59
CA ARG A 114 -15.10 -1.94 -15.26
C ARG A 114 -15.11 -3.47 -15.36
N GLU A 115 -13.95 -4.09 -15.24
CA GLU A 115 -13.75 -5.53 -15.34
C GLU A 115 -13.38 -6.13 -13.97
N LEU A 116 -13.81 -5.49 -12.88
CA LEU A 116 -13.48 -5.90 -11.52
C LEU A 116 -13.89 -7.36 -11.27
N ARG A 117 -12.89 -8.18 -10.92
CA ARG A 117 -13.08 -9.56 -10.51
C ARG A 117 -12.24 -9.82 -9.28
N LEU A 118 -12.76 -10.63 -8.36
CA LEU A 118 -11.99 -11.04 -7.19
C LEU A 118 -10.73 -11.76 -7.63
N PRO A 119 -9.54 -11.27 -7.24
CA PRO A 119 -8.30 -11.88 -7.66
C PRO A 119 -8.15 -13.26 -7.02
N ARG A 120 -7.91 -14.29 -7.84
CA ARG A 120 -7.63 -15.67 -7.37
C ARG A 120 -6.19 -16.03 -7.66
N PRO A 121 -5.33 -16.29 -6.67
CA PRO A 121 -3.94 -16.63 -6.93
C PRO A 121 -3.83 -17.94 -7.70
N GLY A 122 -3.11 -17.94 -8.82
CA GLY A 122 -2.79 -19.19 -9.53
C GLY A 122 -1.63 -19.95 -8.92
N SER A 123 -0.76 -19.27 -8.17
CA SER A 123 0.32 -19.87 -7.37
C SER A 123 0.42 -19.13 -6.02
N TRP A 124 -0.01 -19.79 -4.96
CA TRP A 124 0.05 -19.22 -3.60
C TRP A 124 1.48 -18.98 -3.13
N THR A 125 2.44 -19.82 -3.53
CA THR A 125 3.85 -19.66 -3.15
C THR A 125 4.46 -18.41 -3.77
N THR A 126 4.18 -18.14 -5.05
CA THR A 126 4.68 -16.93 -5.73
C THR A 126 4.09 -15.66 -5.10
N VAL A 127 2.79 -15.67 -4.82
CA VAL A 127 2.13 -14.53 -4.16
C VAL A 127 2.68 -14.35 -2.75
N ALA A 128 2.81 -15.41 -1.95
CA ALA A 128 3.37 -15.33 -0.59
C ALA A 128 4.79 -14.76 -0.57
N VAL A 129 5.68 -15.24 -1.45
CA VAL A 129 7.05 -14.72 -1.54
C VAL A 129 7.07 -13.26 -1.99
N ALA A 130 6.32 -12.90 -3.02
CA ALA A 130 6.27 -11.52 -3.51
C ALA A 130 5.65 -10.56 -2.48
N THR A 131 4.60 -11.00 -1.76
CA THR A 131 4.02 -10.25 -0.64
C THR A 131 5.02 -10.11 0.50
N GLY A 132 5.76 -11.16 0.84
CA GLY A 132 6.84 -11.08 1.83
C GLY A 132 7.90 -10.04 1.45
N CYS A 133 8.40 -10.07 0.21
CA CYS A 133 9.34 -9.07 -0.29
C CYS A 133 8.74 -7.65 -0.29
N SER A 134 7.47 -7.52 -0.68
CA SER A 134 6.72 -6.26 -0.66
C SER A 134 6.65 -5.67 0.75
N LEU A 135 6.28 -6.48 1.75
CA LEU A 135 6.21 -6.07 3.15
C LEU A 135 7.58 -5.65 3.69
N LEU A 136 8.65 -6.41 3.38
CA LEU A 136 10.01 -6.07 3.78
C LEU A 136 10.48 -4.76 3.15
N LEU A 137 10.20 -4.54 1.86
CA LEU A 137 10.51 -3.29 1.18
C LEU A 137 9.75 -2.11 1.81
N GLY A 138 8.45 -2.29 2.06
CA GLY A 138 7.63 -1.27 2.71
C GLY A 138 8.16 -0.91 4.09
N ALA A 139 8.47 -1.91 4.92
CA ALA A 139 9.05 -1.70 6.24
C ALA A 139 10.42 -0.98 6.17
N LEU A 140 11.28 -1.35 5.23
CA LEU A 140 12.57 -0.70 5.05
C LEU A 140 12.42 0.77 4.64
N VAL A 141 11.51 1.07 3.71
CA VAL A 141 11.21 2.46 3.30
C VAL A 141 10.59 3.24 4.45
N GLU A 142 9.69 2.64 5.22
CA GLU A 142 9.06 3.29 6.36
C GLU A 142 10.10 3.64 7.44
N VAL A 143 10.98 2.71 7.80
CA VAL A 143 12.07 2.94 8.76
C VAL A 143 13.05 4.00 8.24
N ALA A 144 13.46 3.90 6.97
CA ALA A 144 14.35 4.89 6.37
C ALA A 144 13.69 6.27 6.24
N GLY A 145 12.37 6.32 6.02
CA GLY A 145 11.62 7.56 5.98
C GLY A 145 11.41 8.16 7.38
N SER A 146 11.19 7.33 8.40
CA SER A 146 10.96 7.80 9.77
C SER A 146 12.19 8.44 10.39
N THR A 147 13.41 8.03 10.00
CA THR A 147 14.64 8.70 10.45
C THR A 147 14.75 10.13 9.91
N LEU A 148 14.11 10.44 8.78
CA LEU A 148 14.06 11.77 8.20
C LEU A 148 13.02 12.69 8.85
N LEU A 149 12.23 12.19 9.81
CA LEU A 149 11.19 12.96 10.50
C LEU A 149 11.73 13.77 11.68
N GLN A 150 12.87 13.37 12.26
CA GLN A 150 13.49 14.06 13.40
C GLN A 150 13.68 15.59 13.21
N PRO A 151 14.11 16.10 12.05
CA PRO A 151 14.26 17.55 11.84
C PRO A 151 12.94 18.28 11.57
N VAL A 152 11.80 17.59 11.46
CA VAL A 152 10.52 18.20 11.08
C VAL A 152 9.86 18.86 12.29
N PRO A 153 9.44 20.14 12.20
CA PRO A 153 8.70 20.80 13.28
C PRO A 153 7.42 20.05 13.64
N GLU A 154 7.06 20.04 14.93
CA GLU A 154 5.86 19.35 15.45
C GLU A 154 4.57 19.74 14.70
N THR A 155 4.46 21.00 14.28
CA THR A 155 3.30 21.54 13.55
C THR A 155 3.09 20.91 12.17
N SER A 156 4.16 20.41 11.56
CA SER A 156 4.18 19.81 10.22
C SER A 156 4.47 18.30 10.23
N LEU A 157 4.72 17.72 11.41
CA LEU A 157 5.08 16.31 11.57
C LEU A 157 4.01 15.38 10.99
N TRP A 158 2.73 15.75 11.09
CA TRP A 158 1.62 14.99 10.52
C TRP A 158 1.71 14.83 8.99
N ILE A 159 2.21 15.85 8.27
CA ILE A 159 2.40 15.79 6.81
C ILE A 159 3.48 14.76 6.50
N ALA A 160 4.63 14.91 7.15
CA ALA A 160 5.78 14.10 6.90
C ALA A 160 5.53 12.62 7.27
N GLN A 161 4.89 12.37 8.42
CA GLN A 161 4.44 11.03 8.82
C GLN A 161 3.48 10.40 7.81
N GLY A 162 2.44 11.14 7.40
CA GLY A 162 1.47 10.66 6.43
C GLY A 162 2.09 10.36 5.06
N LEU A 163 3.05 11.18 4.61
CA LEU A 163 3.80 10.94 3.38
C LEU A 163 4.68 9.68 3.48
N VAL A 164 5.44 9.51 4.57
CA VAL A 164 6.30 8.33 4.77
C VAL A 164 5.47 7.05 4.74
N GLN A 165 4.35 7.02 5.46
CA GLN A 165 3.46 5.86 5.46
C GLN A 165 2.82 5.63 4.08
N GLY A 166 2.26 6.66 3.45
CA GLY A 166 1.63 6.53 2.13
C GLY A 166 2.61 6.08 1.05
N LEU A 167 3.82 6.65 1.04
CA LEU A 167 4.86 6.32 0.06
C LEU A 167 5.43 4.92 0.26
N SER A 168 5.73 4.52 1.51
CA SER A 168 6.23 3.16 1.78
C SER A 168 5.28 2.07 1.28
N ARG A 169 3.97 2.23 1.55
CA ARG A 169 2.93 1.33 1.06
C ARG A 169 2.80 1.35 -0.46
N SER A 170 2.86 2.54 -1.07
CA SER A 170 2.73 2.72 -2.52
C SER A 170 3.92 2.20 -3.32
N LEU A 171 5.13 2.24 -2.75
CA LEU A 171 6.34 1.66 -3.35
C LEU A 171 6.34 0.13 -3.23
N ALA A 172 5.82 -0.40 -2.11
CA ALA A 172 5.78 -1.82 -1.83
C ALA A 172 4.69 -2.57 -2.60
N ALA A 173 3.46 -2.04 -2.62
CA ALA A 173 2.28 -2.73 -3.14
C ALA A 173 2.38 -3.23 -4.59
N PRO A 174 3.05 -2.53 -5.55
CA PRO A 174 3.22 -3.01 -6.91
C PRO A 174 3.77 -4.43 -7.03
N PHE A 175 4.70 -4.83 -6.16
CA PHE A 175 5.30 -6.17 -6.18
C PHE A 175 4.29 -7.27 -5.85
N ALA A 176 3.47 -7.05 -4.80
CA ALA A 176 2.43 -8.00 -4.42
C ALA A 176 1.30 -8.05 -5.47
N LEU A 177 0.86 -6.88 -5.97
CA LEU A 177 -0.20 -6.78 -6.97
C LEU A 177 0.19 -7.44 -8.30
N THR A 178 1.42 -7.20 -8.77
CA THR A 178 1.91 -7.78 -10.02
C THR A 178 2.03 -9.30 -9.90
N ALA A 179 2.53 -9.82 -8.78
CA ALA A 179 2.59 -11.26 -8.55
C ALA A 179 1.20 -11.91 -8.52
N LEU A 180 0.23 -11.24 -7.89
CA LEU A 180 -1.17 -11.68 -7.85
C LEU A 180 -1.80 -11.76 -9.25
N VAL A 181 -1.53 -10.75 -10.10
CA VAL A 181 -2.04 -10.68 -11.47
C VAL A 181 -1.34 -11.68 -12.39
N VAL A 182 -0.02 -11.75 -12.39
CA VAL A 182 0.75 -12.68 -13.23
C VAL A 182 0.43 -14.13 -12.88
N GLY A 183 0.20 -14.42 -11.59
CA GLY A 183 -0.26 -15.73 -11.14
C GLY A 183 -1.61 -16.14 -11.74
N GLN A 184 -2.52 -15.20 -12.03
CA GLN A 184 -3.84 -15.49 -12.61
C GLN A 184 -3.79 -15.87 -14.08
N GLU A 185 -2.93 -15.23 -14.87
CA GLU A 185 -2.84 -15.46 -16.33
C GLU A 185 -2.51 -16.92 -16.67
N ILE A 186 -1.69 -17.59 -15.85
CA ILE A 186 -1.27 -18.97 -16.10
C ILE A 186 -2.42 -19.96 -15.88
N LYS A 187 -3.27 -19.74 -14.87
CA LYS A 187 -4.42 -20.62 -14.61
C LYS A 187 -5.53 -20.40 -15.64
N GLY A 188 -5.69 -19.18 -16.17
CA GLY A 188 -6.65 -18.87 -17.23
C GLY A 188 -6.29 -19.46 -18.60
N LYS A 189 -5.00 -19.57 -18.94
CA LYS A 189 -4.54 -20.22 -20.18
C LYS A 189 -4.53 -21.75 -20.12
N GLY A 190 -4.64 -22.35 -18.93
CA GLY A 190 -4.80 -23.80 -18.76
C GLY A 190 -6.14 -24.36 -19.28
N VAL A 191 -7.11 -23.50 -19.62
CA VAL A 191 -8.40 -23.89 -20.22
C VAL A 191 -8.41 -23.66 -21.76
N LEU A 192 -7.45 -22.91 -22.30
CA LEU A 192 -7.33 -22.63 -23.74
C LEU A 192 -6.21 -23.43 -24.43
N ALA A 193 -5.42 -24.18 -23.67
CA ALA A 193 -4.38 -25.08 -24.20
C ALA A 193 -4.85 -26.55 -24.34
N SER A 194 -6.12 -26.86 -24.04
CA SER A 194 -6.72 -28.19 -24.31
C SER A 194 -7.64 -28.20 -25.54
N THR A 195 -7.64 -27.13 -26.33
CA THR A 195 -8.41 -27.02 -27.59
C THR A 195 -7.57 -26.44 -28.74
N MET A 196 -6.26 -26.69 -28.72
CA MET A 196 -5.41 -26.63 -29.91
C MET A 196 -4.62 -27.92 -30.00
#